data_AF-A0A7H4M6X2-F1
#
_entry.id   AF-A0A7H4M6X2-F1
#
_cell.length_a   1.000
_cell.length_b   1.000
_cell.length_c   1.000
_cell.angle_alpha   90.00
_cell.angle_beta   90.00
_cell.angle_gamma   90.00
#
_symmetry.space_group_name_H-M   'P 1'
#
loop_
_entity.id
_entity.type
_entity.pdbx_description
1 polymer ?
#
loop_
_entity_poly.entity_id
_entity_poly.type
_entity_poly.pdbx_seq_one_letter_code
_entity_poly.pdbx_strand_id
1 'polypeptide(L)'
;MAGSAGGATAAFSRLLARSVTDDWRVTSYSGLQQNGHSAAQDLLPRLDVDAAGVGEVAEEPQLTPHQFPRGASPGTFLHSLFEDLDFTQPVPADWMAARLQLSGFEEKWTPVLTAWLDGVLRTLCPARGIALNQLSEGDKQVEMAFILPIEQPLDPLRLDALIRQYDPLSVDTPNARFPPGAGDAERLYRPGVSHNGRYYLLDYKSNWLGENREAYTQDAMRQAMRSHRYDLQYQLYSLALHRYLPPPHCRL
;
A
#
# COMPACT_ATOMS: atom_id res chain seq x y z
N MET A 1 72.04 6.64 29.84
CA MET A 1 70.63 6.26 30.06
C MET A 1 69.92 7.38 30.81
N ALA A 2 69.03 8.11 30.14
CA ALA A 2 67.90 8.83 30.72
C ALA A 2 67.01 9.28 29.56
N GLY A 3 65.90 8.57 29.34
CA GLY A 3 64.89 8.92 28.35
C GLY A 3 63.94 9.99 28.89
N SER A 4 63.60 10.97 28.05
CA SER A 4 62.54 11.93 28.31
C SER A 4 61.25 11.42 27.68
N ALA A 5 60.26 11.12 28.52
CA ALA A 5 58.95 10.60 28.16
C ALA A 5 58.10 11.66 27.41
N GLY A 6 57.40 11.20 26.37
CA GLY A 6 56.41 11.98 25.63
C GLY A 6 55.18 12.28 26.48
N GLY A 7 54.69 13.52 26.40
CA GLY A 7 53.45 13.94 27.03
C GLY A 7 52.24 13.33 26.31
N ALA A 8 51.50 12.47 27.00
CA ALA A 8 50.20 12.00 26.55
C ALA A 8 49.13 13.05 26.90
N THR A 9 48.54 13.68 25.89
CA THR A 9 47.30 14.46 26.03
C THR A 9 46.16 13.54 26.43
N ALA A 10 45.66 13.66 27.66
CA ALA A 10 44.49 12.95 28.13
C ALA A 10 43.22 13.49 27.44
N ALA A 11 42.51 12.62 26.72
CA ALA A 11 41.19 12.94 26.20
C ALA A 11 40.17 12.91 27.34
N PHE A 12 39.48 14.02 27.59
CA PHE A 12 38.34 14.07 28.51
C PHE A 12 37.06 13.80 27.74
N SER A 13 36.38 12.68 28.04
CA SER A 13 34.99 12.47 27.66
C SER A 13 34.07 13.06 28.73
N ARG A 14 33.14 13.92 28.31
CA ARG A 14 32.03 14.34 29.18
C ARG A 14 30.90 13.33 29.00
N LEU A 15 30.46 12.72 30.10
CA LEU A 15 29.26 11.89 30.10
C LEU A 15 28.05 12.77 29.78
N LEU A 16 27.26 12.35 28.79
CA LEU A 16 26.04 13.04 28.40
C LEU A 16 25.02 12.88 29.53
N ALA A 17 24.79 13.95 30.30
CA ALA A 17 23.89 13.94 31.46
C ALA A 17 22.40 14.09 31.12
N ARG A 18 22.05 14.21 29.84
CA ARG A 18 20.66 14.25 29.36
C ARG A 18 20.28 12.89 28.79
N SER A 19 19.06 12.42 29.10
CA SER A 19 18.43 11.39 28.28
C SER A 19 18.14 12.00 26.91
N VAL A 20 18.77 11.49 25.86
CA VAL A 20 18.34 11.78 24.50
C VAL A 20 17.13 10.87 24.25
N THR A 21 15.93 11.42 24.40
CA THR A 21 14.72 10.81 23.87
C THR A 21 14.60 11.26 22.43
N ASP A 22 15.01 10.39 21.50
CA ASP A 22 14.75 10.58 20.08
C ASP A 22 13.40 9.93 19.79
N ASP A 23 12.34 10.71 19.98
CA ASP A 23 10.95 10.26 19.74
C ASP A 23 10.55 10.47 18.27
N TRP A 24 11.48 10.96 17.42
CA TRP A 24 11.25 11.16 16.00
C TRP A 24 11.13 9.83 15.26
N ARG A 25 9.97 9.60 14.66
CA ARG A 25 9.67 8.38 13.90
C ARG A 25 8.97 8.67 12.59
N VAL A 26 9.46 8.02 11.54
CA VAL A 26 8.74 7.89 10.28
C VAL A 26 7.87 6.64 10.38
N THR A 27 6.56 6.80 10.28
CA THR A 27 5.60 5.68 10.32
C THR A 27 4.97 5.50 8.94
N SER A 28 4.63 4.28 8.55
CA SER A 28 3.78 4.02 7.37
C SER A 28 2.37 3.65 7.83
N TYR A 29 1.37 3.77 6.94
CA TYR A 29 0.00 3.33 7.25
C TYR A 29 -0.07 1.92 7.86
N SER A 30 0.71 0.98 7.34
CA SER A 30 0.76 -0.39 7.87
C SER A 30 1.32 -0.45 9.30
N GLY A 31 2.29 0.41 9.62
CA GLY A 31 2.81 0.61 10.97
C GLY A 31 1.83 1.31 11.93
N LEU A 32 0.87 2.07 11.40
CA LEU A 32 -0.24 2.67 12.16
C LEU A 32 -1.37 1.68 12.46
N GLN A 33 -1.51 0.61 11.67
CA GLN A 33 -2.58 -0.38 11.79
C GLN A 33 -2.23 -1.56 12.69
N GLN A 34 -0.98 -2.01 12.66
CA GLN A 34 -0.57 -3.20 13.37
C GLN A 34 -0.01 -2.88 14.76
N ASN A 35 -0.43 -3.65 15.76
CA ASN A 35 0.14 -3.69 17.12
C ASN A 35 1.58 -4.26 17.15
N GLY A 36 2.37 -4.02 16.09
CA GLY A 36 3.73 -4.47 15.95
C GLY A 36 4.30 -3.98 14.63
N HIS A 37 5.43 -3.29 14.67
CA HIS A 37 6.29 -3.19 13.51
C HIS A 37 6.64 -4.62 13.08
N SER A 38 6.06 -5.08 11.97
CA SER A 38 6.53 -6.31 11.35
C SER A 38 7.95 -6.03 10.87
N ALA A 39 8.95 -6.68 11.46
CA ALA A 39 10.34 -6.60 10.97
C ALA A 39 10.42 -6.92 9.47
N ALA A 40 9.47 -7.71 8.95
CA ALA A 40 9.38 -8.00 7.52
C ALA A 40 9.07 -6.75 6.66
N GLN A 41 8.40 -5.73 7.20
CA GLN A 41 8.04 -4.52 6.46
C GLN A 41 9.14 -3.45 6.48
N ASP A 42 9.95 -3.41 7.54
CA ASP A 42 11.22 -2.64 7.55
C ASP A 42 12.22 -3.23 6.55
N LEU A 43 12.24 -4.56 6.42
CA LEU A 43 13.10 -5.27 5.48
C LEU A 43 12.54 -5.25 4.04
N LEU A 44 11.23 -5.30 3.86
CA LEU A 44 10.54 -5.34 2.57
C LEU A 44 9.35 -4.37 2.57
N PRO A 45 9.58 -3.07 2.28
CA PRO A 45 8.53 -2.05 2.30
C PRO A 45 7.38 -2.29 1.32
N ARG A 46 7.61 -3.09 0.26
CA ARG A 46 6.63 -3.42 -0.80
C ARG A 46 5.81 -4.68 -0.54
N LEU A 47 6.04 -5.35 0.59
CA LEU A 47 5.37 -6.60 0.90
C LEU A 47 3.86 -6.37 1.08
N ASP A 48 3.03 -7.09 0.32
CA ASP A 48 1.57 -7.07 0.44
C ASP A 48 1.11 -7.77 1.73
N VAL A 49 1.23 -7.08 2.86
CA VAL A 49 0.84 -7.61 4.18
C VAL A 49 -0.67 -7.81 4.34
N ASP A 50 -1.46 -7.27 3.41
CA ASP A 50 -2.92 -7.35 3.40
C ASP A 50 -3.43 -8.64 2.76
N ALA A 51 -2.58 -9.30 1.95
CA ALA A 51 -2.85 -10.58 1.33
C ALA A 51 -2.80 -11.73 2.37
N ALA A 52 -3.78 -11.78 3.28
CA ALA A 52 -3.94 -12.87 4.23
C ALA A 52 -5.13 -13.76 3.83
N GLY A 53 -4.92 -15.08 3.88
CA GLY A 53 -5.98 -16.06 3.65
C GLY A 53 -5.44 -17.49 3.56
N VAL A 54 -5.97 -18.39 4.38
CA VAL A 54 -5.73 -19.84 4.31
C VAL A 54 -7.07 -20.48 3.94
N GLY A 55 -7.11 -21.22 2.85
CA GLY A 55 -8.30 -21.97 2.45
C GLY A 55 -7.90 -23.07 1.49
N GLU A 56 -8.52 -24.24 1.66
CA GLU A 56 -8.36 -25.35 0.73
C GLU A 56 -8.90 -24.94 -0.64
N VAL A 57 -8.17 -25.30 -1.70
CA VAL A 57 -8.58 -25.00 -3.07
C VAL A 57 -9.56 -26.08 -3.49
N ALA A 58 -10.83 -25.73 -3.71
CA ALA A 58 -11.76 -26.63 -4.36
C ALA A 58 -11.23 -26.96 -5.77
N GLU A 59 -11.12 -28.25 -6.09
CA GLU A 59 -10.72 -28.72 -7.41
C GLU A 59 -11.81 -28.41 -8.43
N GLU A 60 -11.68 -27.28 -9.11
CA GLU A 60 -12.46 -26.97 -10.30
C GLU A 60 -11.76 -27.48 -11.57
N PRO A 61 -12.52 -27.89 -12.61
CA PRO A 61 -11.95 -28.40 -13.85
C PRO A 61 -11.17 -27.33 -14.65
N GLN A 62 -11.33 -26.05 -14.32
CA GLN A 62 -10.60 -24.93 -14.93
C GLN A 62 -10.03 -24.02 -13.85
N LEU A 63 -8.80 -23.57 -14.05
CA LEU A 63 -8.14 -22.64 -13.13
C LEU A 63 -8.81 -21.26 -13.20
N THR A 64 -9.11 -20.68 -12.04
CA THR A 64 -9.65 -19.32 -11.90
C THR A 64 -8.71 -18.43 -11.09
N PRO A 65 -8.81 -17.08 -11.19
CA PRO A 65 -8.01 -16.18 -10.37
C PRO A 65 -8.13 -16.41 -8.86
N HIS A 66 -9.27 -16.92 -8.39
CA HIS A 66 -9.53 -17.18 -6.97
C HIS A 66 -8.71 -18.36 -6.40
N GLN A 67 -8.12 -19.16 -7.29
CA GLN A 67 -7.26 -20.29 -6.96
C GLN A 67 -5.77 -19.93 -7.08
N PHE A 68 -5.42 -18.72 -7.53
CA PHE A 68 -4.04 -18.26 -7.54
C PHE A 68 -3.46 -18.29 -6.11
N PRO A 69 -2.17 -18.62 -5.92
CA PRO A 69 -1.56 -18.67 -4.60
C PRO A 69 -1.85 -17.41 -3.77
N ARG A 70 -2.06 -17.60 -2.47
CA ARG A 70 -2.41 -16.53 -1.53
C ARG A 70 -1.23 -16.21 -0.64
N GLY A 71 -1.23 -15.01 -0.08
CA GLY A 71 -0.15 -14.56 0.80
C GLY A 71 0.55 -13.32 0.25
N ALA A 72 1.42 -12.76 1.08
CA ALA A 72 2.10 -11.52 0.77
C ALA A 72 3.02 -11.60 -0.46
N SER A 73 3.68 -12.74 -0.70
CA SER A 73 4.54 -12.90 -1.88
C SER A 73 3.72 -12.92 -3.19
N PRO A 74 2.67 -13.76 -3.34
CA PRO A 74 1.76 -13.67 -4.48
C PRO A 74 1.08 -12.31 -4.65
N GLY A 75 0.66 -11.67 -3.56
CA GLY A 75 0.10 -10.31 -3.60
C GLY A 75 1.09 -9.30 -4.17
N THR A 76 2.32 -9.29 -3.64
CA THR A 76 3.42 -8.42 -4.13
C THR A 76 3.70 -8.65 -5.61
N PHE A 77 3.69 -9.91 -6.06
CA PHE A 77 3.81 -10.24 -7.48
C PHE A 77 2.68 -9.61 -8.30
N LEU A 78 1.42 -9.77 -7.90
CA LEU A 78 0.28 -9.16 -8.62
C LEU A 78 0.39 -7.63 -8.69
N HIS A 79 0.82 -6.98 -7.61
CA HIS A 79 1.09 -5.55 -7.60
C HIS A 79 2.14 -5.15 -8.64
N SER A 80 3.27 -5.87 -8.70
CA SER A 80 4.35 -5.60 -9.65
C SER A 80 3.90 -5.68 -11.12
N LEU A 81 2.86 -6.46 -11.43
CA LEU A 81 2.34 -6.55 -12.80
C LEU A 81 1.77 -5.21 -13.28
N PHE A 82 1.13 -4.44 -12.41
CA PHE A 82 0.54 -3.14 -12.77
C PHE A 82 1.59 -2.02 -12.87
N GLU A 83 2.75 -2.19 -12.23
CA GLU A 83 3.85 -1.24 -12.27
C GLU A 83 4.45 -1.19 -13.69
N ASP A 84 4.84 -2.36 -14.20
CA ASP A 84 5.65 -2.49 -15.41
C ASP A 84 4.85 -2.56 -16.72
N LEU A 85 3.53 -2.72 -16.63
CA LEU A 85 2.68 -2.94 -17.80
C LEU A 85 2.22 -1.61 -18.43
N ASP A 86 2.29 -1.53 -19.76
CA ASP A 86 1.56 -0.53 -20.54
C ASP A 86 0.08 -0.92 -20.62
N PHE A 87 -0.78 -0.14 -19.96
CA PHE A 87 -2.21 -0.43 -19.89
C PHE A 87 -2.92 -0.30 -21.23
N THR A 88 -2.35 0.44 -22.18
CA THR A 88 -2.97 0.70 -23.49
C THR A 88 -2.84 -0.46 -24.47
N GLN A 89 -1.95 -1.41 -24.18
CA GLN A 89 -1.69 -2.58 -25.02
C GLN A 89 -2.29 -3.86 -24.42
N PRO A 90 -2.61 -4.87 -25.26
CA PRO A 90 -2.95 -6.19 -24.76
C PRO A 90 -1.81 -6.78 -23.93
N VAL A 91 -2.14 -7.50 -22.85
CA VAL A 91 -1.13 -8.17 -22.01
C VAL A 91 -0.42 -9.26 -22.83
N PRO A 92 0.90 -9.19 -23.05
CA PRO A 92 1.61 -10.20 -23.84
C PRO A 92 1.76 -11.50 -23.04
N ALA A 93 1.35 -12.63 -23.61
CA ALA A 93 1.42 -13.93 -22.94
C ALA A 93 2.86 -14.33 -22.57
N ASP A 94 3.82 -14.11 -23.47
CA ASP A 94 5.24 -14.41 -23.23
C ASP A 94 5.82 -13.56 -22.08
N TRP A 95 5.38 -12.31 -21.96
CA TRP A 95 5.75 -11.43 -20.85
C TRP A 95 5.19 -11.95 -19.52
N MET A 96 3.92 -12.36 -19.51
CA MET A 96 3.29 -12.94 -18.31
C MET A 96 3.98 -14.24 -17.88
N ALA A 97 4.29 -15.13 -18.84
CA ALA A 97 5.01 -16.37 -18.56
C ALA A 97 6.39 -16.10 -17.96
N ALA A 98 7.15 -15.16 -18.52
CA ALA A 98 8.44 -14.75 -17.99
C ALA A 98 8.34 -14.17 -16.56
N ARG A 99 7.31 -13.36 -16.28
CA ARG A 99 7.06 -12.79 -14.95
C ARG A 99 6.72 -13.87 -13.93
N LEU A 100 5.85 -14.81 -14.28
CA LEU A 100 5.52 -15.97 -13.44
C LEU A 100 6.79 -16.76 -13.09
N GLN A 101 7.61 -17.07 -14.10
CA GLN A 101 8.85 -17.82 -13.92
C GLN A 101 9.84 -17.10 -13.01
N LEU A 102 10.07 -15.80 -13.23
CA LEU A 102 10.97 -14.98 -12.40
C LEU A 102 10.51 -14.89 -10.95
N SER A 103 9.21 -14.93 -10.71
CA SER A 103 8.62 -14.88 -9.36
C SER A 103 8.38 -16.28 -8.74
N GLY A 104 8.78 -17.35 -9.43
CA GLY A 104 8.70 -18.72 -8.91
C GLY A 104 7.32 -19.36 -8.98
N PHE A 105 6.42 -18.85 -9.82
CA PHE A 105 5.09 -19.40 -10.06
C PHE A 105 5.07 -20.29 -11.31
N GLU A 106 4.17 -21.27 -11.31
CA GLU A 106 4.02 -22.22 -12.42
C GLU A 106 3.45 -21.56 -13.68
N GLU A 107 4.00 -21.90 -14.85
CA GLU A 107 3.60 -21.36 -16.16
C GLU A 107 2.12 -21.66 -16.51
N LYS A 108 1.52 -22.68 -15.90
CA LYS A 108 0.09 -23.03 -16.07
C LYS A 108 -0.86 -21.86 -15.75
N TRP A 109 -0.42 -20.88 -14.95
CA TRP A 109 -1.18 -19.69 -14.61
C TRP A 109 -1.21 -18.63 -15.72
N THR A 110 -0.33 -18.71 -16.73
CA THR A 110 -0.19 -17.70 -17.79
C THR A 110 -1.52 -17.37 -18.46
N PRO A 111 -2.33 -18.35 -18.95
CA PRO A 111 -3.58 -18.02 -19.64
C PRO A 111 -4.59 -17.34 -18.72
N VAL A 112 -4.67 -17.79 -17.46
CA VAL A 112 -5.62 -17.28 -16.46
C VAL A 112 -5.28 -15.85 -16.08
N LEU A 113 -4.02 -15.57 -15.73
CA LEU A 113 -3.60 -14.23 -15.32
C LEU A 113 -3.59 -13.24 -16.49
N THR A 114 -3.23 -13.67 -17.70
CA THR A 114 -3.27 -12.81 -18.89
C THR A 114 -4.69 -12.34 -19.17
N ALA A 115 -5.65 -13.28 -19.21
CA ALA A 115 -7.06 -12.96 -19.45
C ALA A 115 -7.66 -12.15 -18.30
N TRP A 116 -7.31 -12.47 -17.05
CA TRP A 116 -7.80 -11.74 -15.89
C TRP A 116 -7.29 -10.30 -15.85
N LEU A 117 -6.00 -10.09 -16.07
CA LEU A 117 -5.38 -8.77 -16.08
C LEU A 117 -5.94 -7.90 -17.21
N ASP A 118 -6.08 -8.43 -18.43
CA ASP A 118 -6.73 -7.72 -19.54
C ASP A 118 -8.19 -7.35 -19.21
N GLY A 119 -8.92 -8.26 -18.57
CA GLY A 119 -10.27 -8.00 -18.06
C GLY A 119 -10.32 -6.86 -17.04
N VAL A 120 -9.40 -6.85 -16.07
CA VAL A 120 -9.29 -5.77 -15.08
C VAL A 120 -9.00 -4.43 -15.76
N LEU A 121 -8.07 -4.39 -16.71
CA LEU A 121 -7.70 -3.15 -17.41
C LEU A 121 -8.86 -2.56 -18.23
N ARG A 122 -9.71 -3.41 -18.81
CA ARG A 122 -10.88 -3.00 -19.60
C ARG A 122 -12.12 -2.69 -18.77
N THR A 123 -12.13 -3.06 -17.50
CA THR A 123 -13.29 -2.87 -16.63
C THR A 123 -13.52 -1.38 -16.38
N LEU A 124 -14.73 -0.91 -16.68
CA LEU A 124 -15.11 0.47 -16.47
C LEU A 124 -15.33 0.73 -14.98
N CYS A 125 -14.62 1.70 -14.41
CA CYS A 125 -14.87 2.15 -13.03
C CYS A 125 -16.26 2.82 -12.94
N PRO A 126 -17.24 2.23 -12.24
CA PRO A 126 -18.65 2.64 -12.35
C PRO A 126 -18.92 4.10 -11.94
N ALA A 127 -18.15 4.63 -10.99
CA ALA A 127 -18.34 6.00 -10.49
C ALA A 127 -17.77 7.09 -11.41
N ARG A 128 -16.92 6.73 -12.38
CA ARG A 128 -16.11 7.69 -13.14
C ARG A 128 -16.11 7.46 -14.65
N GLY A 129 -16.53 6.29 -15.11
CA GLY A 129 -16.59 5.97 -16.55
C GLY A 129 -15.21 5.88 -17.21
N ILE A 130 -14.17 5.54 -16.45
CA ILE A 130 -12.79 5.39 -16.93
C ILE A 130 -12.39 3.92 -16.80
N ALA A 131 -11.75 3.38 -17.82
CA ALA A 131 -11.08 2.07 -17.77
C ALA A 131 -9.56 2.30 -17.75
N LEU A 132 -8.80 1.42 -17.09
CA LEU A 132 -7.35 1.60 -16.94
C LEU A 132 -6.62 1.54 -18.29
N ASN A 133 -7.15 0.80 -19.25
CA ASN A 133 -6.59 0.71 -20.61
C ASN A 133 -6.70 2.01 -21.44
N GLN A 134 -7.36 3.04 -20.90
CA GLN A 134 -7.45 4.37 -21.49
C GLN A 134 -6.35 5.31 -20.96
N LEU A 135 -5.53 4.85 -20.03
CA LEU A 135 -4.48 5.64 -19.38
C LEU A 135 -3.15 5.35 -20.07
N SER A 136 -2.55 6.38 -20.67
CA SER A 136 -1.21 6.28 -21.25
C SER A 136 -0.13 6.29 -20.16
N GLU A 137 1.13 6.00 -20.51
CA GLU A 137 2.24 6.14 -19.56
C GLU A 137 2.36 7.57 -19.00
N GLY A 138 2.03 8.60 -19.79
CA GLY A 138 2.03 9.99 -19.32
C GLY A 138 0.91 10.30 -18.31
N ASP A 139 -0.15 9.49 -18.32
CA ASP A 139 -1.28 9.58 -17.39
C ASP A 139 -1.06 8.77 -16.12
N LYS A 140 -0.04 7.89 -16.10
CA LYS A 140 0.22 6.93 -15.03
C LYS A 140 1.50 7.31 -14.29
N GLN A 141 1.39 7.66 -13.02
CA GLN A 141 2.52 7.78 -12.12
C GLN A 141 2.50 6.61 -11.13
N VAL A 142 3.39 5.65 -11.34
CA VAL A 142 3.52 4.47 -10.49
C VAL A 142 4.29 4.84 -9.20
N GLU A 143 3.85 4.29 -8.06
CA GLU A 143 4.58 4.33 -6.79
C GLU A 143 5.07 5.73 -6.33
N MET A 144 4.20 6.73 -6.37
CA MET A 144 4.53 8.05 -5.81
C MET A 144 4.65 7.97 -4.28
N ALA A 145 5.84 8.29 -3.79
CA ALA A 145 6.13 8.38 -2.36
C ALA A 145 5.81 9.79 -1.83
N PHE A 146 4.97 9.87 -0.82
CA PHE A 146 4.69 11.09 -0.08
C PHE A 146 5.27 11.02 1.32
N ILE A 147 5.71 12.16 1.82
CA ILE A 147 6.06 12.37 3.22
C ILE A 147 5.12 13.44 3.76
N LEU A 148 4.24 13.06 4.69
CA LEU A 148 3.40 14.00 5.41
C LEU A 148 4.06 14.35 6.75
N PRO A 149 4.54 15.58 6.96
CA PRO A 149 5.03 15.99 8.26
C PRO A 149 3.86 16.08 9.24
N ILE A 150 4.03 15.51 10.42
CA ILE A 150 3.08 15.62 11.53
C ILE A 150 3.84 16.37 12.63
N GLU A 151 3.37 17.57 12.97
CA GLU A 151 4.10 18.46 13.89
C GLU A 151 3.75 18.22 15.36
N GLN A 152 2.63 17.56 15.61
CA GLN A 152 2.12 17.26 16.95
C GLN A 152 1.74 15.78 17.03
N PRO A 153 1.99 15.12 18.18
CA PRO A 153 1.60 13.73 18.38
C PRO A 153 0.14 13.49 17.99
N LEU A 154 -0.09 12.47 17.18
CA LEU A 154 -1.40 12.16 16.65
C LEU A 154 -2.24 11.47 17.74
N ASP A 155 -3.34 12.10 18.16
CA ASP A 155 -4.32 11.48 19.05
C ASP A 155 -5.25 10.55 18.23
N PRO A 156 -5.18 9.22 18.41
CA PRO A 156 -5.97 8.27 17.62
C PRO A 156 -7.48 8.47 17.79
N LEU A 157 -7.93 8.85 19.00
CA LEU A 157 -9.35 9.01 19.28
C LEU A 157 -9.91 10.27 18.62
N ARG A 158 -9.14 11.35 18.62
CA ARG A 158 -9.51 12.58 17.90
C ARG A 158 -9.54 12.38 16.40
N LEU A 159 -8.56 11.67 15.85
CA LEU A 159 -8.53 11.37 14.42
C LEU A 159 -9.71 10.47 14.02
N ASP A 160 -9.97 9.38 14.74
CA ASP A 160 -11.12 8.51 14.47
C ASP A 160 -12.45 9.27 14.57
N ALA A 161 -12.62 10.14 15.56
CA ALA A 161 -13.83 10.95 15.70
C ALA A 161 -14.05 11.85 14.48
N LEU A 162 -12.98 12.49 13.98
CA LEU A 162 -13.04 13.31 12.78
C LEU A 162 -13.39 12.48 11.54
N ILE A 163 -12.72 11.34 11.36
CA ILE A 163 -12.93 10.45 10.22
C ILE A 163 -14.38 9.95 10.18
N ARG A 164 -14.90 9.47 11.32
CA ARG A 164 -16.28 9.00 11.45
C ARG A 164 -17.33 10.07 11.18
N GLN A 165 -16.99 11.33 11.42
CA GLN A 165 -17.91 12.44 11.18
C GLN A 165 -18.15 12.68 9.68
N TYR A 166 -17.11 12.55 8.85
CA TYR A 166 -17.17 12.93 7.44
C TYR A 166 -17.26 11.74 6.48
N ASP A 167 -17.07 10.52 6.97
CA ASP A 167 -17.04 9.31 6.15
C ASP A 167 -18.05 8.24 6.61
N PRO A 168 -19.10 7.98 5.82
CA PRO A 168 -20.09 6.95 6.12
C PRO A 168 -19.50 5.53 6.24
N LEU A 169 -18.39 5.24 5.54
CA LEU A 169 -17.76 3.92 5.63
C LEU A 169 -17.11 3.71 7.00
N SER A 170 -16.60 4.78 7.60
CA SER A 170 -15.86 4.78 8.85
C SER A 170 -16.72 4.67 10.11
N VAL A 171 -18.02 4.93 10.03
CA VAL A 171 -18.92 5.01 11.21
C VAL A 171 -18.81 3.78 12.12
N ASP A 172 -18.75 2.58 11.51
CA ASP A 172 -18.72 1.30 12.22
C ASP A 172 -17.34 0.61 12.15
N THR A 173 -16.25 1.36 12.04
CA THR A 173 -14.90 0.78 11.98
C THR A 173 -14.28 0.56 13.36
N PRO A 174 -13.39 -0.44 13.52
CA PRO A 174 -12.60 -0.60 14.75
C PRO A 174 -11.79 0.66 15.06
N ASN A 175 -11.58 0.99 16.34
CA ASN A 175 -10.77 2.16 16.70
C ASN A 175 -9.32 2.02 16.17
N ALA A 176 -8.76 3.11 15.67
CA ALA A 176 -7.36 3.23 15.29
C ALA A 176 -6.49 3.08 16.54
N ARG A 177 -5.38 2.38 16.38
CA ARG A 177 -4.41 2.16 17.46
C ARG A 177 -3.04 2.55 16.93
N PHE A 178 -2.56 3.73 17.33
CA PHE A 178 -1.22 4.14 16.95
C PHE A 178 -0.20 3.69 18.00
N PRO A 179 0.99 3.21 17.58
CA PRO A 179 2.05 2.91 18.53
C PRO A 179 2.49 4.19 19.26
N PRO A 180 2.97 4.10 20.51
CA PRO A 180 3.55 5.23 21.21
C PRO A 180 4.68 5.87 20.38
N GLY A 181 4.63 7.20 20.17
CA GLY A 181 5.58 7.93 19.33
C GLY A 181 5.27 7.95 17.83
N ALA A 182 4.08 7.50 17.40
CA ALA A 182 3.59 7.79 16.06
C ALA A 182 3.22 9.28 15.97
N GLY A 183 4.07 10.11 15.37
CA GLY A 183 3.80 11.55 15.47
C GLY A 183 4.49 12.47 14.50
N ASP A 184 5.40 12.00 13.65
CA ASP A 184 6.43 12.93 13.16
C ASP A 184 6.53 12.99 11.63
N ALA A 185 6.44 11.84 10.94
CA ALA A 185 6.21 11.82 9.49
C ALA A 185 5.53 10.54 9.02
N GLU A 186 4.58 10.64 8.10
CA GLU A 186 3.98 9.49 7.43
C GLU A 186 4.54 9.30 6.02
N ARG A 187 5.09 8.11 5.72
CA ARG A 187 5.49 7.73 4.36
C ARG A 187 4.41 6.89 3.68
N LEU A 188 3.95 7.36 2.53
CA LEU A 188 2.85 6.77 1.77
C LEU A 188 3.33 6.51 0.34
N TYR A 189 3.22 5.29 -0.17
CA TYR A 189 3.57 4.95 -1.56
C TYR A 189 2.29 4.54 -2.29
N ARG A 190 1.94 5.22 -3.38
CA ARG A 190 0.81 4.80 -4.23
C ARG A 190 0.91 5.27 -5.68
N PRO A 191 0.35 4.51 -6.63
CA PRO A 191 0.17 4.99 -7.98
C PRO A 191 -0.91 6.08 -8.02
N GLY A 192 -0.59 7.20 -8.66
CA GLY A 192 -1.54 8.25 -9.03
C GLY A 192 -1.78 8.18 -10.53
N VAL A 193 -3.02 8.39 -10.96
CA VAL A 193 -3.33 8.54 -12.38
C VAL A 193 -4.03 9.86 -12.64
N SER A 194 -3.72 10.50 -13.76
CA SER A 194 -4.42 11.68 -14.23
C SER A 194 -5.22 11.36 -15.48
N HIS A 195 -6.48 11.77 -15.55
CA HIS A 195 -7.28 11.62 -16.75
C HIS A 195 -8.24 12.80 -16.89
N ASN A 196 -8.24 13.44 -18.06
CA ASN A 196 -9.09 14.60 -18.36
C ASN A 196 -9.04 15.71 -17.29
N GLY A 197 -7.84 16.02 -16.78
CA GLY A 197 -7.64 17.07 -15.78
C GLY A 197 -8.11 16.72 -14.36
N ARG A 198 -8.43 15.45 -14.09
CA ARG A 198 -8.72 14.92 -12.76
C ARG A 198 -7.63 13.95 -12.33
N TYR A 199 -7.32 13.93 -11.04
CA TYR A 199 -6.37 13.01 -10.44
C TYR A 199 -7.09 11.95 -9.61
N TYR A 200 -6.59 10.72 -9.67
CA TYR A 200 -7.16 9.57 -9.00
C TYR A 200 -6.06 8.79 -8.28
N LEU A 201 -6.43 8.21 -7.15
CA LEU A 201 -5.62 7.22 -6.45
C LEU A 201 -6.13 5.84 -6.83
N LEU A 202 -5.22 4.96 -7.21
CA LEU A 202 -5.53 3.55 -7.44
C LEU A 202 -4.81 2.72 -6.39
N ASP A 203 -5.53 1.76 -5.82
CA ASP A 203 -4.97 0.77 -4.91
C ASP A 203 -5.46 -0.60 -5.32
N TYR A 204 -4.54 -1.43 -5.80
CA TYR A 204 -4.82 -2.81 -6.14
C TYR A 204 -4.84 -3.62 -4.84
N LYS A 205 -5.80 -4.52 -4.69
CA LYS A 205 -5.92 -5.37 -3.48
C LYS A 205 -6.07 -6.81 -3.91
N SER A 206 -5.21 -7.68 -3.38
CA SER A 206 -5.24 -9.12 -3.62
C SER A 206 -6.02 -9.89 -2.54
N ASN A 207 -6.79 -9.18 -1.70
CA ASN A 207 -7.55 -9.74 -0.59
C ASN A 207 -8.47 -10.88 -1.06
N TRP A 208 -8.42 -11.99 -0.33
CA TRP A 208 -9.31 -13.11 -0.56
C TRP A 208 -10.62 -12.89 0.20
N LEU A 209 -11.73 -12.79 -0.54
CA LEU A 209 -13.07 -12.65 0.06
C LEU A 209 -13.87 -13.95 0.02
N GLY A 210 -13.45 -14.92 -0.80
CA GLY A 210 -14.09 -16.22 -0.97
C GLY A 210 -13.66 -16.91 -2.26
N GLU A 211 -14.24 -18.08 -2.51
CA GLU A 211 -13.81 -19.03 -3.54
C GLU A 211 -14.17 -18.62 -4.97
N ASN A 212 -15.13 -17.71 -5.14
CA ASN A 212 -15.67 -17.33 -6.43
C ASN A 212 -16.15 -15.87 -6.42
N ARG A 213 -16.65 -15.42 -7.58
CA ARG A 213 -17.14 -14.05 -7.81
C ARG A 213 -18.25 -13.64 -6.84
N GLU A 214 -19.08 -14.57 -6.37
CA GLU A 214 -20.20 -14.32 -5.46
C GLU A 214 -19.71 -13.81 -4.10
N ALA A 215 -18.45 -14.04 -3.75
CA ALA A 215 -17.85 -13.51 -2.53
C ALA A 215 -17.39 -12.05 -2.64
N TYR A 216 -17.31 -11.48 -3.85
CA TYR A 216 -16.79 -10.12 -4.11
C TYR A 216 -17.93 -9.13 -4.37
N THR A 217 -19.00 -9.20 -3.56
CA THR A 217 -20.11 -8.24 -3.63
C THR A 217 -19.71 -6.88 -3.05
N GLN A 218 -20.47 -5.83 -3.35
CA GLN A 218 -20.23 -4.50 -2.76
C GLN A 218 -20.25 -4.53 -1.23
N ASP A 219 -21.14 -5.32 -0.62
CA ASP A 219 -21.22 -5.41 0.85
C ASP A 219 -20.04 -6.17 1.45
N ALA A 220 -19.62 -7.27 0.83
CA ALA A 220 -18.42 -8.00 1.24
C ALA A 220 -17.16 -7.12 1.12
N MET A 221 -17.03 -6.36 0.03
CA MET A 221 -15.93 -5.41 -0.14
C MET A 221 -15.99 -4.26 0.88
N ARG A 222 -17.17 -3.70 1.17
CA ARG A 222 -17.32 -2.68 2.24
C ARG A 222 -16.92 -3.23 3.60
N GLN A 223 -17.30 -4.48 3.90
CA GLN A 223 -16.90 -5.13 5.14
C GLN A 223 -15.39 -5.33 5.22
N ALA A 224 -14.76 -5.79 4.14
CA ALA A 224 -13.30 -5.91 4.07
C ALA A 224 -12.61 -4.55 4.26
N MET A 225 -13.09 -3.51 3.58
CA MET A 225 -12.59 -2.13 3.75
C MET A 225 -12.62 -1.68 5.22
N ARG A 226 -13.71 -1.96 5.93
CA ARG A 226 -13.85 -1.63 7.36
C ARG A 226 -12.90 -2.45 8.25
N SER A 227 -12.84 -3.76 8.01
CA SER A 227 -12.02 -4.68 8.81
C SER A 227 -10.52 -4.36 8.72
N HIS A 228 -10.05 -3.98 7.53
CA HIS A 228 -8.65 -3.61 7.28
C HIS A 228 -8.37 -2.09 7.40
N ARG A 229 -9.39 -1.33 7.85
CA ARG A 229 -9.38 0.14 7.98
C ARG A 229 -8.92 0.88 6.72
N TYR A 230 -9.19 0.33 5.54
CA TYR A 230 -8.88 1.01 4.27
C TYR A 230 -9.58 2.36 4.13
N ASP A 231 -10.58 2.64 4.97
CA ASP A 231 -11.14 3.98 5.17
C ASP A 231 -10.10 5.02 5.59
N LEU A 232 -9.29 4.71 6.60
CA LEU A 232 -8.20 5.57 7.04
C LEU A 232 -7.13 5.67 5.94
N GLN A 233 -6.85 4.56 5.26
CA GLN A 233 -5.86 4.48 4.19
C GLN A 233 -6.15 5.48 3.06
N TYR A 234 -7.35 5.46 2.47
CA TYR A 234 -7.63 6.38 1.36
C TYR A 234 -7.75 7.83 1.81
N GLN A 235 -8.12 8.11 3.06
CA GLN A 235 -8.19 9.48 3.57
C GLN A 235 -6.79 10.09 3.67
N LEU A 236 -5.83 9.33 4.21
CA LEU A 236 -4.44 9.75 4.29
C LEU A 236 -3.81 9.91 2.91
N TYR A 237 -4.06 8.97 1.98
CA TYR A 237 -3.57 9.12 0.61
C TYR A 237 -4.21 10.30 -0.12
N SER A 238 -5.50 10.54 0.09
CA SER A 238 -6.19 11.69 -0.52
C SER A 238 -5.62 13.00 0.01
N LEU A 239 -5.31 13.07 1.32
CA LEU A 239 -4.64 14.22 1.92
C LEU A 239 -3.23 14.44 1.37
N ALA A 240 -2.45 13.36 1.20
CA ALA A 240 -1.12 13.41 0.62
C ALA A 240 -1.15 13.93 -0.83
N LEU A 241 -2.04 13.37 -1.66
CA LEU A 241 -2.22 13.82 -3.03
C LEU A 241 -2.70 15.27 -3.08
N HIS A 242 -3.64 15.65 -2.21
CA HIS A 242 -4.15 17.02 -2.11
C HIS A 242 -3.04 18.04 -1.82
N ARG A 243 -2.09 17.70 -0.94
CA ARG A 243 -0.95 18.57 -0.62
C ARG A 243 0.12 18.61 -1.71
N TYR A 244 0.24 17.53 -2.48
CA TYR A 244 1.20 17.44 -3.57
C TYR A 244 0.78 18.24 -4.80
N LEU A 245 -0.52 18.27 -5.11
CA LEU A 245 -1.03 18.96 -6.29
C LEU A 245 -1.05 20.49 -6.07
N PRO A 246 -0.55 21.30 -7.03
CA PRO A 246 -0.57 22.75 -6.90
C PRO A 246 -2.00 23.34 -6.99
N PRO A 247 -2.28 24.50 -6.38
CA PRO A 247 -3.53 25.25 -6.62
C PRO A 247 -3.65 25.60 -8.11
N PRO A 248 -4.84 25.52 -8.76
CA PRO A 248 -6.19 25.64 -8.21
C PRO A 248 -7.04 24.35 -8.31
N HIS A 249 -6.42 23.17 -8.42
CA HIS A 249 -7.10 21.91 -8.76
C HIS A 249 -7.93 21.29 -7.60
N CYS A 250 -7.96 21.95 -6.44
CA CYS A 250 -8.74 21.56 -5.28
C CYS A 250 -9.91 22.52 -5.08
N ARG A 251 -11.09 22.16 -5.59
CA ARG A 251 -12.36 22.69 -5.07
C ARG A 251 -13.02 21.55 -4.30
N LEU A 252 -13.07 21.70 -2.97
CA LEU A 252 -13.97 20.95 -2.09
C LEU A 252 -15.42 21.33 -2.40
#